data_AF-A0A2N8TN34-F1
#
_entry.id   AF-A0A2N8TN34-F1
#
_cell.length_a   1.000
_cell.length_b   1.000
_cell.length_c   1.000
_cell.angle_alpha   90.00
_cell.angle_beta   90.00
_cell.angle_gamma   90.00
#
_symmetry.space_group_name_H-M   'P 1'
#
loop_
_entity.id
_entity.type
_entity.pdbx_description
1 polymer ?
#
loop_
_entity_poly.entity_id
_entity_poly.type
_entity_poly.pdbx_seq_one_letter_code
_entity_poly.pdbx_strand_id
1 'polypeptide(L)'
;MDLQKQDPQQPGAPAVSEFRASDAERDRIADILHDALAEGRLTADEHAERVEGVLRAKTVGELEVFIRDLPAAHRQGPGSSPAPAPH
;
A
#
# COMPACT_ATOMS: atom_id res chain seq x y z
N MET A 1 25.14 -17.45 -3.77
CA MET A 1 23.77 -17.76 -3.27
C MET A 1 22.95 -16.55 -3.64
N ASP A 2 22.62 -16.46 -4.92
CA ASP A 2 22.19 -15.22 -5.55
C ASP A 2 20.67 -15.29 -5.69
N LEU A 3 20.02 -14.50 -4.84
CA LEU A 3 18.58 -14.45 -4.62
C LEU A 3 17.92 -13.63 -5.72
N GLN A 4 17.71 -14.23 -6.89
CA GLN A 4 16.89 -13.66 -7.97
C GLN A 4 16.30 -14.80 -8.82
N LYS A 5 15.24 -15.42 -8.33
CA LYS A 5 14.27 -16.15 -9.17
C LYS A 5 12.99 -15.32 -9.25
N GLN A 6 12.96 -14.34 -10.14
CA GLN A 6 11.73 -13.67 -10.57
C GLN A 6 11.51 -13.96 -12.06
N ASP A 7 10.51 -14.80 -12.35
CA ASP A 7 10.05 -15.18 -13.69
C ASP A 7 8.55 -15.55 -13.61
N PRO A 8 7.68 -15.36 -14.63
CA PRO A 8 7.81 -14.61 -15.88
C PRO A 8 6.70 -13.54 -16.11
N GLN A 9 6.92 -12.74 -17.16
CA GLN A 9 6.12 -11.64 -17.69
C GLN A 9 4.76 -12.07 -18.29
N GLN A 10 3.73 -11.23 -18.16
CA GLN A 10 2.59 -11.19 -19.10
C GLN A 10 2.39 -9.75 -19.60
N PRO A 11 2.40 -9.51 -20.93
CA PRO A 11 2.26 -8.18 -21.53
C PRO A 11 0.79 -7.82 -21.77
N GLY A 12 0.39 -6.57 -21.49
CA GLY A 12 -1.00 -6.14 -21.68
C GLY A 12 -1.34 -4.67 -21.42
N ALA A 13 -0.70 -3.77 -22.19
CA ALA A 13 -1.09 -2.40 -22.55
C ALA A 13 -1.00 -1.24 -21.51
N PRO A 14 -0.56 -0.03 -21.94
CA PRO A 14 -0.05 1.02 -21.05
C PRO A 14 -1.12 2.02 -20.62
N ALA A 15 -1.18 2.31 -19.32
CA ALA A 15 -1.95 3.40 -18.73
C ALA A 15 -1.33 3.81 -17.38
N VAL A 16 -0.26 4.61 -17.42
CA VAL A 16 0.18 5.68 -16.47
C VAL A 16 0.04 5.50 -14.93
N SER A 17 -0.26 4.32 -14.42
CA SER A 17 -0.34 3.98 -12.98
C SER A 17 0.19 2.56 -12.71
N GLU A 18 0.82 1.95 -13.72
CA GLU A 18 1.33 0.58 -13.74
C GLU A 18 2.69 0.42 -13.06
N PHE A 19 3.10 1.39 -12.22
CA PHE A 19 4.31 1.21 -11.42
C PHE A 19 4.12 -0.03 -10.56
N ARG A 20 5.00 -1.00 -10.76
CA ARG A 20 5.01 -2.25 -9.99
C ARG A 20 5.09 -1.89 -8.52
N ALA A 21 4.15 -2.39 -7.74
CA ALA A 21 4.19 -2.26 -6.29
C ALA A 21 5.53 -2.81 -5.77
N SER A 22 6.34 -1.92 -5.22
CA SER A 22 7.55 -2.32 -4.50
C SER A 22 7.16 -2.88 -3.14
N ASP A 23 8.00 -3.76 -2.58
CA ASP A 23 7.76 -4.32 -1.25
C ASP A 23 7.62 -3.22 -0.17
N ALA A 24 8.35 -2.11 -0.32
CA ALA A 24 8.19 -0.94 0.54
C ALA A 24 6.78 -0.33 0.50
N GLU A 25 6.11 -0.35 -0.66
CA GLU A 25 4.75 0.16 -0.77
C GLU A 25 3.74 -0.82 -0.17
N ARG A 26 3.95 -2.13 -0.34
CA ARG A 26 3.12 -3.14 0.35
C ARG A 26 3.23 -3.01 1.87
N ASP A 27 4.45 -2.84 2.38
CA ASP A 27 4.72 -2.68 3.81
C ASP A 27 4.04 -1.42 4.36
N ARG A 28 4.18 -0.29 3.65
CA ARG A 28 3.51 0.95 3.99
C ARG A 28 1.99 0.81 4.05
N ILE A 29 1.40 0.11 3.09
CA ILE A 29 -0.05 -0.13 3.11
C ILE A 29 -0.45 -1.04 4.26
N ALA A 30 0.34 -2.08 4.56
CA ALA A 30 0.07 -2.95 5.69
C ALA A 30 0.11 -2.18 7.02
N ASP A 31 1.01 -1.20 7.17
CA ASP A 31 1.06 -0.30 8.33
C ASP A 31 -0.20 0.57 8.44
N ILE A 32 -0.69 1.14 7.33
CA ILE A 32 -1.94 1.92 7.30
C ILE A 32 -3.14 1.06 7.70
N LEU A 33 -3.18 -0.20 7.25
CA LEU A 33 -4.24 -1.14 7.64
C LEU A 33 -4.13 -1.48 9.14
N HIS A 34 -2.92 -1.61 9.68
CA HIS A 34 -2.68 -1.85 11.10
C HIS A 34 -3.14 -0.67 11.97
N ASP A 35 -2.81 0.57 11.57
CA ASP A 35 -3.27 1.78 12.26
C ASP A 35 -4.80 1.85 12.27
N ALA A 36 -5.45 1.54 11.15
CA ALA A 36 -6.90 1.55 11.06
C ALA A 36 -7.59 0.42 11.87
N LEU A 37 -6.93 -0.73 12.06
CA LEU A 37 -7.33 -1.75 13.03
C LEU A 37 -7.19 -1.25 14.47
N ALA A 38 -6.09 -0.56 14.79
CA ALA A 38 -5.84 0.02 16.11
C ALA A 38 -6.84 1.14 16.45
N GLU A 39 -7.25 1.93 15.46
CA GLU A 39 -8.33 2.92 15.59
C GLU A 39 -9.73 2.27 15.71
N GLY A 40 -9.85 0.95 15.49
CA GLY A 40 -11.12 0.22 15.53
C GLY A 40 -12.03 0.47 14.32
N ARG A 41 -11.47 0.97 13.20
CA ARG A 41 -12.21 1.16 11.94
C ARG A 41 -12.30 -0.11 11.11
N LEU A 42 -11.32 -1.00 11.25
CA LEU A 42 -11.40 -2.34 10.70
C LEU A 42 -11.54 -3.34 11.84
N THR A 43 -12.27 -4.41 11.56
CA THR A 43 -12.19 -5.63 12.35
C THR A 43 -10.92 -6.41 12.00
N ALA A 44 -10.51 -7.34 12.86
CA ALA A 44 -9.35 -8.20 12.60
C ALA A 44 -9.52 -9.06 11.33
N ASP A 45 -10.76 -9.43 11.02
CA ASP A 45 -11.13 -10.18 9.82
C ASP A 45 -10.96 -9.34 8.55
N GLU A 46 -11.56 -8.13 8.53
CA GLU A 46 -11.38 -7.20 7.40
C GLU A 46 -9.93 -6.79 7.19
N HIS A 47 -9.17 -6.62 8.28
CA HIS A 47 -7.74 -6.36 8.20
C HIS A 47 -7.00 -7.50 7.49
N ALA A 48 -7.28 -8.76 7.86
CA ALA A 48 -6.68 -9.92 7.21
C ALA A 48 -7.03 -9.99 5.72
N GLU A 49 -8.31 -9.82 5.37
CA GLU A 49 -8.77 -9.82 3.98
C GLU A 49 -8.10 -8.71 3.13
N ARG A 50 -7.98 -7.51 3.68
CA ARG A 50 -7.31 -6.40 2.97
C ARG A 50 -5.80 -6.62 2.84
N VAL A 51 -5.13 -7.17 3.86
CA VAL A 51 -3.71 -7.52 3.79
C VAL A 51 -3.46 -8.61 2.74
N GLU A 52 -4.31 -9.62 2.64
CA GLU A 52 -4.22 -10.62 1.57
C GLU A 52 -4.38 -9.99 0.18
N GLY A 53 -5.32 -9.06 0.04
CA GLY A 53 -5.50 -8.27 -1.19
C GLY A 53 -4.25 -7.47 -1.58
N VAL A 54 -3.60 -6.85 -0.60
CA VAL A 54 -2.35 -6.09 -0.74
C VAL A 54 -1.18 -6.97 -1.18
N LEU A 55 -1.06 -8.16 -0.59
CA LEU A 55 -0.05 -9.14 -0.98
C LEU A 55 -0.25 -9.67 -2.40
N ARG A 56 -1.50 -9.73 -2.87
CA ARG A 56 -1.85 -10.16 -4.24
C ARG A 56 -1.69 -9.05 -5.28
N ALA A 57 -1.76 -7.78 -4.86
CA ALA A 57 -1.67 -6.63 -5.75
C ALA A 57 -0.30 -6.52 -6.43
N LYS A 58 -0.31 -6.20 -7.72
CA LYS A 58 0.91 -6.11 -8.55
C LYS A 58 1.32 -4.67 -8.83
N THR A 59 0.38 -3.74 -8.79
CA THR A 59 0.57 -2.33 -9.10
C THR A 59 0.24 -1.44 -7.91
N VAL A 60 0.85 -0.25 -7.86
CA VAL A 60 0.57 0.75 -6.82
C VAL A 60 -0.90 1.22 -6.89
N GLY A 61 -1.47 1.36 -8.08
CA GLY A 61 -2.89 1.73 -8.21
C GLY A 61 -3.86 0.70 -7.62
N GLU A 62 -3.54 -0.60 -7.67
CA GLU A 62 -4.34 -1.64 -7.00
C GLU A 62 -4.21 -1.57 -5.47
N LEU A 63 -3.01 -1.25 -4.99
CA LEU A 63 -2.68 -1.10 -3.58
C LEU A 63 -3.48 0.05 -2.92
N GLU A 64 -3.54 1.21 -3.58
CA GLU A 64 -4.24 2.39 -3.05
C GLU A 64 -5.74 2.15 -2.82
N VAL A 65 -6.38 1.22 -3.55
CA VAL A 65 -7.81 0.91 -3.39
C VAL A 65 -8.12 0.39 -1.99
N PHE A 66 -7.20 -0.36 -1.37
CA PHE A 66 -7.42 -0.96 -0.04
C PHE A 66 -7.42 0.06 1.10
N ILE A 67 -6.80 1.22 0.88
CA ILE A 67 -6.62 2.26 1.89
C ILE A 67 -7.34 3.57 1.56
N ARG A 68 -7.88 3.73 0.35
CA ARG A 68 -8.58 4.95 -0.09
C ARG A 68 -9.73 5.39 0.82
N ASP A 69 -10.41 4.42 1.45
CA ASP A 69 -11.51 4.66 2.40
C ASP A 69 -11.02 5.07 3.80
N LEU A 70 -9.73 4.86 4.08
CA LEU A 70 -9.14 5.09 5.38
C LEU A 70 -8.51 6.49 5.46
N PRO A 71 -8.82 7.29 6.49
CA PRO A 71 -8.18 8.60 6.65
C PRO A 71 -6.70 8.48 7.01
N ALA A 72 -6.25 7.34 7.54
CA ALA A 72 -4.83 7.05 7.74
C ALA A 72 -4.03 7.13 6.42
N ALA A 73 -4.64 6.74 5.29
CA ALA A 73 -4.03 6.92 3.97
C ALA A 73 -3.85 8.40 3.60
N HIS A 74 -4.80 9.24 3.99
CA HIS A 74 -4.77 10.67 3.71
C HIS A 74 -3.75 11.42 4.57
N ARG A 75 -3.49 10.95 5.80
CA ARG A 75 -2.40 11.47 6.65
C ARG A 75 -1.02 11.22 6.04
N GLN A 76 -0.85 10.11 5.32
CA GLN A 76 0.43 9.66 4.75
C GLN A 76 0.61 10.01 3.27
N GLY A 77 -0.35 10.73 2.65
CA GLY A 77 -0.25 11.15 1.25
C GLY A 77 1.01 12.00 0.97
N PRO A 78 1.48 12.09 -0.29
CA PRO A 78 2.76 12.71 -0.68
C PRO A 78 2.85 14.25 -0.49
N GLY A 79 2.24 14.79 0.57
CA GLY A 79 2.31 16.19 0.98
C GLY A 79 2.53 16.42 2.48
N SER A 80 2.62 15.38 3.32
CA SER A 80 2.85 15.55 4.76
C SER A 80 4.35 15.60 5.09
N SER A 81 5.05 16.64 4.62
CA SER A 81 6.25 17.10 5.31
C SER A 81 5.77 17.89 6.54
N PRO A 82 6.05 17.47 7.79
CA PRO A 82 5.90 18.38 8.92
C PRO A 82 6.90 19.51 8.70
N ALA A 83 6.40 20.70 8.35
CA ALA A 83 7.23 21.89 8.26
C ALA A 83 7.95 22.09 9.61
N PRO A 84 9.29 22.19 9.67
CA PRO A 84 9.95 22.59 10.90
C PRO A 84 9.59 24.06 11.14
N ALA A 85 8.79 24.32 12.17
CA ALA A 85 8.52 25.68 12.62
C ALA A 85 9.84 26.31 13.13
N PRO A 86 10.30 27.45 12.59
CA PRO A 86 11.42 28.18 13.16
C PRO A 86 10.92 29.02 14.35
N HIS A 87 11.69 28.98 15.42
CA HIS A 87 11.62 29.84 16.62
C HIS A 87 12.37 31.15 16.40
#